data_AF-W3RI49-F1
#
_entry.id   AF-W3RI49-F1
#
_cell.length_a   1.000
_cell.length_b   1.000
_cell.length_c   1.000
_cell.angle_alpha   90.00
_cell.angle_beta   90.00
_cell.angle_gamma   90.00
#
_symmetry.space_group_name_H-M   'P 1'
#
loop_
_entity.id
_entity.type
_entity.pdbx_description
1 polymer ?
#
loop_
_entity_poly.entity_id
_entity_poly.type
_entity_poly.pdbx_seq_one_letter_code
_entity_poly.pdbx_strand_id
1 'polypeptide(L)'
;MLPVGLHAMAVVHPLDVSITLDDLGWHFGNWPHHDYSKETIWALRELEAFEQAELFEQAYALAQPHWSMISTLPDDKFSGWYYGSAFARATEPLTRRFWQLQEIDNGLLGYWTRYARKYPHKVAMLSVVRNDG
;
A
#
# COMPACT_ATOMS: atom_id res chain seq x y z
N MET A 1 17.45 12.36 -2.46
CA MET A 1 16.91 11.21 -1.70
C MET A 1 15.84 11.75 -0.77
N LEU A 2 14.62 11.22 -0.82
CA LEU A 2 13.57 11.64 0.12
C LEU A 2 13.89 11.11 1.53
N PRO A 3 13.50 11.83 2.61
CA PRO A 3 13.49 11.28 3.96
C PRO A 3 12.69 9.96 4.01
N VAL A 4 13.17 8.98 4.78
CA VAL A 4 12.64 7.60 4.77
C VAL A 4 11.13 7.51 5.04
N GLY A 5 10.62 8.35 5.95
CA GLY A 5 9.20 8.41 6.26
C GLY A 5 8.38 9.05 5.14
N LEU A 6 8.90 10.10 4.51
CA LEU A 6 8.23 10.72 3.35
C LEU A 6 8.20 9.77 2.15
N HIS A 7 9.27 8.99 1.98
CA HIS A 7 9.32 7.92 0.98
C HIS A 7 8.26 6.85 1.27
N ALA A 8 8.18 6.34 2.49
CA ALA A 8 7.17 5.36 2.89
C ALA A 8 5.73 5.88 2.67
N MET A 9 5.46 7.14 2.99
CA MET A 9 4.18 7.80 2.70
C MET A 9 3.88 7.76 1.19
N ALA A 10 4.82 8.22 0.36
CA ALA A 10 4.62 8.20 -1.09
C ALA A 10 4.37 6.79 -1.65
N VAL A 11 5.08 5.79 -1.14
CA VAL A 11 4.92 4.38 -1.55
C VAL A 11 3.52 3.85 -1.24
N VAL A 12 2.94 4.14 -0.06
CA VAL A 12 1.62 3.59 0.30
C VAL A 12 0.44 4.35 -0.29
N HIS A 13 0.65 5.54 -0.87
CA HIS A 13 -0.43 6.36 -1.41
C HIS A 13 -1.26 5.64 -2.50
N PRO A 14 -0.66 4.99 -3.53
CA PRO A 14 -1.44 4.26 -4.52
C PRO A 14 -2.24 3.07 -3.96
N LEU A 15 -1.76 2.44 -2.88
CA LEU A 15 -2.53 1.42 -2.17
C LEU A 15 -3.77 2.03 -1.53
N ASP A 16 -3.64 3.17 -0.85
CA ASP A 16 -4.76 3.87 -0.23
C ASP A 16 -5.85 4.23 -1.25
N VAL A 17 -5.44 4.76 -2.41
CA VAL A 17 -6.35 5.04 -3.52
C VAL A 17 -7.03 3.76 -4.03
N SER A 18 -6.26 2.69 -4.23
CA SER A 18 -6.80 1.43 -4.75
C SER A 18 -7.84 0.82 -3.81
N ILE A 19 -7.60 0.86 -2.49
CA ILE A 19 -8.56 0.34 -1.52
C ILE A 19 -9.78 1.26 -1.34
N THR A 20 -9.61 2.55 -1.56
CA THR A 20 -10.73 3.50 -1.51
C THR A 20 -11.71 3.30 -2.66
N LEU A 21 -11.20 2.98 -3.86
CA LEU A 21 -12.02 2.83 -5.07
C LEU A 21 -12.45 1.38 -5.33
N ASP A 22 -11.55 0.45 -5.06
CA ASP A 22 -11.64 -0.95 -5.44
C ASP A 22 -11.17 -1.84 -4.28
N ASP A 23 -10.26 -2.81 -4.53
CA ASP A 23 -9.83 -3.82 -3.57
C ASP A 23 -8.33 -4.19 -3.69
N LEU A 24 -7.86 -5.11 -2.83
CA LEU A 24 -6.48 -5.57 -2.84
C LEU A 24 -6.09 -6.32 -4.11
N GLY A 25 -7.02 -7.07 -4.73
CA GLY A 25 -6.73 -7.80 -5.97
C GLY A 25 -6.55 -6.86 -7.15
N TRP A 26 -7.40 -5.85 -7.24
CA TRP A 26 -7.37 -4.79 -8.23
C TRP A 26 -6.12 -3.92 -8.11
N HIS A 27 -5.66 -3.66 -6.89
CA HIS A 27 -4.39 -2.96 -6.66
C HIS A 27 -3.22 -3.60 -7.43
N PHE A 28 -3.11 -4.93 -7.43
CA PHE A 28 -2.05 -5.61 -8.17
C PHE A 28 -2.21 -5.51 -9.69
N GLY A 29 -3.44 -5.39 -10.20
CA GLY A 29 -3.69 -5.09 -11.61
C GLY A 29 -3.25 -3.68 -11.99
N ASN A 30 -3.53 -2.70 -11.14
CA ASN A 30 -3.12 -1.31 -11.34
C ASN A 30 -1.61 -1.09 -11.19
N TRP A 31 -0.96 -1.87 -10.33
CA TRP A 31 0.46 -1.73 -9.98
C TRP A 31 1.22 -3.07 -10.03
N PRO A 32 1.34 -3.73 -11.21
CA PRO A 32 1.83 -5.11 -11.33
C PRO A 32 3.36 -5.22 -11.27
N HIS A 33 3.98 -4.65 -10.23
CA HIS A 33 5.42 -4.65 -10.02
C HIS A 33 5.78 -5.35 -8.70
N HIS A 34 6.56 -6.44 -8.79
CA HIS A 34 6.99 -7.20 -7.62
C HIS A 34 7.77 -6.35 -6.62
N ASP A 35 8.69 -5.53 -7.12
CA ASP A 35 9.54 -4.71 -6.25
C ASP A 35 8.74 -3.60 -5.58
N TYR A 36 7.77 -3.02 -6.28
CA TYR A 36 6.83 -2.08 -5.67
C TYR A 36 5.95 -2.75 -4.61
N SER A 37 5.47 -3.98 -4.84
CA SER A 37 4.70 -4.73 -3.82
C SER A 37 5.51 -5.00 -2.55
N LYS A 38 6.79 -5.37 -2.69
CA LYS A 38 7.70 -5.55 -1.55
C LYS A 38 7.99 -4.22 -0.84
N GLU A 39 8.17 -3.14 -1.61
CA GLU A 39 8.39 -1.81 -1.08
C GLU A 39 7.16 -1.30 -0.31
N THR A 40 5.94 -1.58 -0.78
CA THR A 40 4.69 -1.30 -0.08
C THR A 40 4.61 -2.02 1.26
N ILE A 41 5.01 -3.30 1.34
CA ILE A 41 5.07 -4.05 2.61
C ILE A 41 6.07 -3.37 3.57
N TRP A 42 7.25 -3.02 3.08
CA TRP A 42 8.25 -2.31 3.89
C TRP A 42 7.72 -0.96 4.37
N ALA A 43 7.06 -0.19 3.51
CA ALA A 43 6.56 1.14 3.81
C ALA A 43 5.42 1.09 4.84
N LEU A 44 4.50 0.13 4.74
CA LEU A 44 3.47 -0.10 5.75
C LEU A 44 4.08 -0.41 7.12
N ARG A 45 5.15 -1.22 7.16
CA ARG A 45 5.89 -1.52 8.40
C ARG A 45 6.62 -0.29 8.93
N GLU A 46 7.26 0.52 8.07
CA GLU A 46 7.91 1.77 8.47
C GLU A 46 6.89 2.74 9.09
N LEU A 47 5.69 2.84 8.52
CA LEU A 47 4.60 3.68 9.04
C LEU A 47 3.86 3.09 10.25
N GLU A 48 4.33 1.97 10.79
CA GLU A 48 3.72 1.25 11.92
C GLU A 48 2.27 0.75 11.63
N ALA A 49 1.92 0.59 10.35
CA ALA A 49 0.66 0.00 9.88
C ALA A 49 0.78 -1.52 9.76
N PHE A 50 1.11 -2.18 10.88
CA PHE A 50 1.52 -3.59 10.90
C PHE A 50 0.44 -4.55 10.41
N GLU A 51 -0.82 -4.35 10.82
CA GLU A 51 -1.92 -5.22 10.38
C GLU A 51 -2.17 -5.08 8.87
N GLN A 52 -2.15 -3.86 8.34
CA GLN A 52 -2.23 -3.61 6.90
C GLN A 52 -1.07 -4.24 6.15
N ALA A 53 0.15 -4.22 6.70
CA ALA A 53 1.30 -4.88 6.11
C ALA A 53 1.10 -6.40 6.01
N GLU A 54 0.59 -7.04 7.07
CA GLU A 54 0.30 -8.48 7.08
C GLU A 54 -0.79 -8.87 6.09
N LEU A 55 -1.86 -8.08 6.00
CA LEU A 55 -2.95 -8.31 5.04
C LEU A 55 -2.46 -8.15 3.60
N PHE A 56 -1.67 -7.11 3.33
CA PHE A 56 -1.11 -6.88 2.01
C PHE A 56 -0.12 -7.97 1.61
N GLU A 57 0.75 -8.42 2.53
CA GLU A 57 1.68 -9.52 2.30
C GLU A 57 0.96 -10.84 1.98
N GLN A 58 -0.14 -11.14 2.68
CA GLN A 58 -1.00 -12.29 2.38
C GLN A 58 -1.65 -12.16 1.00
N ALA A 59 -2.20 -10.99 0.65
CA ALA A 59 -2.81 -10.76 -0.65
C ALA A 59 -1.78 -10.86 -1.79
N TYR A 60 -0.56 -10.35 -1.57
CA TYR A 60 0.55 -10.46 -2.52
C TYR A 60 1.01 -11.91 -2.70
N ALA A 61 1.01 -12.72 -1.64
CA ALA A 61 1.28 -14.16 -1.74
C ALA A 61 0.20 -14.88 -2.58
N LEU A 62 -1.08 -14.51 -2.40
CA LEU A 62 -2.18 -15.02 -3.23
C LEU A 62 -2.09 -14.57 -4.69
N ALA A 63 -1.46 -13.43 -4.97
CA ALA A 63 -1.24 -12.94 -6.32
C ALA A 63 -0.14 -13.70 -7.06
N GLN A 64 0.85 -14.27 -6.36
CA GLN A 64 2.04 -14.90 -6.98
C GLN A 64 1.68 -15.96 -8.05
N PRO A 65 0.76 -16.91 -7.80
CA PRO A 65 0.40 -17.93 -8.81
C PRO A 65 -0.28 -17.34 -10.05
N HIS A 66 -0.81 -16.12 -9.96
CA HIS A 66 -1.55 -15.43 -11.01
C HIS A 66 -0.76 -14.29 -11.64
N TRP A 67 0.48 -14.05 -11.20
CA TRP A 67 1.22 -12.83 -11.50
C TRP A 67 1.39 -12.58 -13.00
N SER A 68 1.68 -13.64 -13.77
CA SER A 68 1.81 -13.50 -15.23
C SER A 68 0.53 -13.00 -15.89
N MET A 69 -0.66 -13.35 -15.39
CA MET A 69 -1.93 -12.81 -15.93
C MET A 69 -2.12 -11.37 -15.48
N ILE A 70 -1.89 -11.11 -14.18
CA ILE A 70 -2.01 -9.77 -13.58
C ILE A 70 -1.13 -8.75 -14.32
N SER A 71 0.11 -9.12 -14.66
CA SER A 71 1.09 -8.20 -15.26
C SER A 71 1.04 -8.08 -16.78
N THR A 72 0.18 -8.84 -17.47
CA THR A 72 0.17 -8.87 -18.95
C THR A 72 -1.19 -8.62 -19.57
N LEU A 73 -2.28 -8.85 -18.84
CA LEU A 73 -3.60 -8.54 -19.34
C LEU A 73 -3.78 -7.00 -19.40
N PRO A 74 -4.26 -6.45 -20.52
CA PRO A 74 -4.71 -5.06 -20.55
C PRO A 74 -5.95 -4.88 -19.66
N ASP A 75 -6.17 -3.66 -19.16
CA ASP A 75 -7.18 -3.33 -18.14
C ASP A 75 -8.59 -3.87 -18.45
N ASP A 76 -9.03 -3.78 -19.71
CA ASP A 76 -10.33 -4.25 -20.17
C ASP A 76 -10.48 -5.78 -20.03
N LYS A 77 -9.41 -6.52 -20.29
CA LYS A 77 -9.35 -7.98 -20.14
C LYS A 77 -9.07 -8.40 -18.71
N PHE A 78 -8.28 -7.62 -17.98
CA PHE A 78 -8.02 -7.86 -16.56
C PHE A 78 -9.32 -7.80 -15.78
N SER A 79 -10.16 -6.79 -16.03
CA SER A 79 -11.51 -6.67 -15.45
C SER A 79 -12.32 -7.94 -15.61
N GLY A 80 -12.49 -8.39 -16.87
CA GLY A 80 -13.30 -9.57 -17.18
C GLY A 80 -12.76 -10.87 -16.57
N TRP A 81 -11.43 -11.00 -16.44
CA TRP A 81 -10.83 -12.15 -15.75
C TRP A 81 -10.97 -12.06 -14.23
N TYR A 82 -10.70 -10.88 -13.67
CA TYR A 82 -10.62 -10.65 -12.24
C TYR A 82 -11.96 -10.92 -11.56
N TYR A 83 -13.03 -10.29 -12.06
CA TYR A 83 -14.39 -10.42 -11.51
C TYR A 83 -14.93 -11.83 -11.75
N GLY A 84 -14.76 -12.70 -10.75
CA GLY A 84 -15.15 -14.12 -10.80
C GLY A 84 -13.98 -15.10 -10.73
N SER A 85 -12.74 -14.61 -10.72
CA SER A 85 -11.55 -15.45 -10.51
C SER A 85 -11.51 -16.07 -9.11
N ALA A 86 -10.76 -17.17 -8.98
CA ALA A 86 -10.42 -17.71 -7.67
C ALA A 86 -9.55 -16.73 -6.86
N PHE A 87 -8.74 -15.93 -7.55
CA PHE A 87 -7.92 -14.88 -6.95
C PHE A 87 -8.77 -13.83 -6.24
N ALA A 88 -9.75 -13.23 -6.94
CA ALA A 88 -10.66 -12.25 -6.34
C ALA A 88 -11.41 -12.80 -5.12
N ARG A 89 -11.88 -14.05 -5.18
CA ARG A 89 -12.51 -14.69 -4.01
C ARG A 89 -11.56 -14.91 -2.84
N ALA A 90 -10.29 -15.20 -3.12
CA ALA A 90 -9.28 -15.43 -2.09
C ALA A 90 -8.83 -14.11 -1.42
N THR A 91 -8.79 -13.00 -2.16
CA THR A 91 -8.42 -11.68 -1.62
C THR A 91 -9.59 -10.94 -0.97
N GLU A 92 -10.83 -11.35 -1.22
CA GLU A 92 -12.03 -10.68 -0.68
C GLU A 92 -12.06 -10.58 0.86
N PRO A 93 -11.74 -11.63 1.64
CA PRO A 93 -11.72 -11.52 3.11
C PRO A 93 -10.66 -10.53 3.60
N LEU A 94 -9.49 -10.50 2.94
CA LEU A 94 -8.41 -9.56 3.26
C LEU A 94 -8.81 -8.13 2.93
N THR A 95 -9.47 -7.94 1.79
CA THR A 95 -10.02 -6.64 1.35
C THR A 95 -11.03 -6.12 2.35
N ARG A 96 -12.00 -6.95 2.76
CA ARG A 96 -12.99 -6.55 3.76
C ARG A 96 -12.34 -6.09 5.06
N ARG A 97 -11.31 -6.81 5.52
CA ARG A 97 -10.56 -6.38 6.70
C ARG A 97 -9.85 -5.05 6.46
N PHE A 98 -9.24 -4.87 5.30
CA PHE A 98 -8.58 -3.61 4.94
C PHE A 98 -9.57 -2.43 4.92
N TRP A 99 -10.77 -2.60 4.35
CA TRP A 99 -11.82 -1.56 4.38
C TRP A 99 -12.26 -1.22 5.80
N GLN A 100 -12.42 -2.20 6.69
CA GLN A 100 -12.72 -1.92 8.10
C GLN A 100 -11.61 -1.09 8.76
N LEU A 101 -10.35 -1.32 8.41
CA LEU A 101 -9.22 -0.53 8.90
C LEU A 101 -9.18 0.87 8.28
N GLN A 102 -9.72 1.07 7.07
CA GLN A 102 -9.84 2.38 6.43
C GLN A 102 -10.84 3.30 7.14
N GLU A 103 -11.89 2.74 7.72
CA GLU A 103 -12.87 3.48 8.53
C GLU A 103 -12.27 4.02 9.85
N ILE A 104 -11.12 3.47 10.28
CA ILE A 104 -10.44 3.87 11.51
C ILE A 104 -9.40 4.95 11.19
N ASP A 105 -9.42 6.04 11.94
CA ASP A 105 -8.39 7.09 11.91
C ASP A 105 -8.12 7.72 10.52
N ASN A 106 -9.06 7.68 9.58
CA ASN A 106 -8.88 8.08 8.18
C ASN A 106 -7.88 7.20 7.40
N GLY A 107 -7.84 5.91 7.72
CA GLY A 107 -7.11 4.93 6.91
C GLY A 107 -5.61 5.13 6.87
N LEU A 108 -4.97 4.82 5.72
CA LEU A 108 -3.52 4.91 5.61
C LEU A 108 -3.02 6.35 5.73
N LEU A 109 -3.78 7.34 5.26
CA LEU A 109 -3.45 8.76 5.45
C LEU A 109 -3.46 9.17 6.93
N GLY A 110 -4.30 8.51 7.75
CA GLY A 110 -4.28 8.63 9.20
C GLY A 110 -2.91 8.34 9.83
N TYR A 111 -2.25 7.27 9.37
CA TYR A 111 -0.92 6.89 9.84
C TYR A 111 0.12 7.97 9.54
N TRP A 112 -0.01 8.71 8.43
CA TRP A 112 0.97 9.71 8.04
C TRP A 112 1.06 10.83 9.06
N THR A 113 -0.09 11.32 9.53
CA THR A 113 -0.14 12.42 10.49
C THR A 113 0.44 12.01 11.85
N ARG A 114 0.12 10.79 12.32
CA ARG A 114 0.69 10.23 13.55
C ARG A 114 2.19 10.03 13.44
N TYR A 115 2.62 9.41 12.34
CA TYR A 115 4.02 9.12 12.09
C TYR A 115 4.84 10.40 11.97
N ALA A 116 4.38 11.41 11.24
CA ALA A 116 5.08 12.69 11.10
C ALA A 116 5.24 13.42 12.45
N ARG A 117 4.23 13.33 13.34
CA ARG A 117 4.32 13.90 14.70
C ARG A 117 5.30 13.15 15.58
N LYS A 118 5.36 11.82 15.45
CA LYS A 118 6.26 10.95 16.22
C LYS A 118 7.71 11.02 15.73
N TYR A 119 7.91 11.13 14.42
CA TYR A 119 9.20 11.07 13.74
C TYR A 119 9.39 12.20 12.70
N PRO A 120 9.33 13.48 13.10
CA PRO A 120 9.38 14.61 12.15
C PRO A 120 10.68 14.63 11.32
N HIS A 121 11.81 14.22 11.92
CA HIS A 121 13.11 14.13 11.25
C HIS A 121 13.18 13.04 10.16
N LYS A 122 12.25 12.06 10.18
CA LYS A 122 12.14 11.05 9.12
C LYS A 122 11.29 11.52 7.94
N VAL A 123 10.55 12.63 8.08
CA VAL A 123 9.64 13.15 7.05
C VAL A 123 10.18 14.43 6.42
N ALA A 124 10.89 15.26 7.18
CA ALA A 124 11.52 16.48 6.68
C ALA A 124 13.01 16.52 7.05
N MET A 125 13.82 17.03 6.12
CA MET A 125 15.20 17.41 6.42
C MET A 125 15.14 18.65 7.32
N LEU A 126 15.53 18.50 8.59
CA LEU A 126 15.73 19.65 9.46
C LEU A 126 16.98 20.39 8.98
N SER A 127 16.81 21.54 8.34
CA SER A 127 17.91 22.49 8.20
C SER A 127 18.27 22.96 9.60
N VAL A 128 19.41 22.49 10.11
CA VAL A 128 20.02 23.10 11.29
C VAL A 128 20.30 24.54 10.90
N VAL A 129 19.53 25.48 11.45
CA VAL A 129 19.90 26.90 11.41
C VAL A 129 21.23 26.97 12.15
N ARG A 130 22.32 27.16 11.42
CA ARG A 130 23.57 27.59 12.02
C ARG A 130 23.32 28.99 12.57
N ASN A 131 23.13 29.07 13.88
CA ASN A 131 23.39 30.30 14.61
C ASN A 131 24.91 30.47 14.64
N ASP A 132 25.45 30.96 13.54
CA ASP A 132 26.78 31.56 13.53
C ASP A 132 26.59 32.94 14.17
N GLY A 133 26.84 33.00 15.47
CA GLY A 133 26.76 34.22 16.29
C GLY A 133 27.87 35.22 16.01
#